data_AF-A0A3C0I3S1-F1
#
_entry.id   AF-A0A3C0I3S1-F1
#
_cell.length_a   1.000
_cell.length_b   1.000
_cell.length_c   1.000
_cell.angle_alpha   90.00
_cell.angle_beta   90.00
_cell.angle_gamma   90.00
#
_symmetry.space_group_name_H-M   'P 1'
#
loop_
_entity.id
_entity.type
_entity.pdbx_description
1 polymer ?
#
loop_
_entity_poly.entity_id
_entity_poly.type
_entity_poly.pdbx_seq_one_letter_code
_entity_poly.pdbx_strand_id
1 'polypeptide(L)'
;MNAVLLTGFGSPEKLVYTQVPKPFPQQGEVLIKVAACSVNNTDLNTRTGWYTAKEDFQAILHDYTKKEANTSTAWGQTNIQFPRIQGADIVGEVIEVASNVKSELL
;
A
#
# COMPACT_ATOMS: atom_id res chain seq x y z
N MET A 1 3.13 -2.81 15.19
CA MET A 1 2.03 -3.55 14.56
C MET A 1 2.60 -4.34 13.40
N ASN A 2 2.05 -5.54 13.15
CA ASN A 2 2.51 -6.37 12.05
C ASN A 2 2.02 -5.77 10.73
N ALA A 3 2.88 -5.75 9.72
CA ALA A 3 2.52 -5.26 8.40
C ALA A 3 3.34 -5.97 7.31
N VAL A 4 2.83 -5.96 6.09
CA VAL A 4 3.59 -6.31 4.89
C VAL A 4 4.05 -5.02 4.22
N LEU A 5 5.35 -4.82 4.14
CA LEU A 5 5.97 -3.67 3.49
C LEU A 5 6.36 -4.02 2.05
N LEU A 6 5.87 -3.22 1.12
CA LEU A 6 6.44 -3.11 -0.21
C LEU A 6 7.74 -2.29 -0.12
N THR A 7 8.87 -2.92 -0.39
CA THR A 7 10.23 -2.33 -0.23
C THR A 7 10.84 -1.83 -1.54
N GLY A 8 10.20 -2.08 -2.66
CA GLY A 8 10.65 -1.66 -3.99
C GLY A 8 9.83 -2.33 -5.08
N PHE A 9 10.12 -2.02 -6.34
CA PHE A 9 9.48 -2.70 -7.47
C PHE A 9 10.01 -4.12 -7.67
N GLY A 10 9.14 -5.01 -8.14
CA GLY A 10 9.52 -6.30 -8.70
C GLY A 10 8.69 -7.49 -8.24
N SER A 11 9.40 -8.58 -7.93
CA SER A 11 8.81 -9.87 -7.57
C SER A 11 8.16 -9.86 -6.18
N PRO A 12 7.46 -10.93 -5.78
CA PRO A 12 6.91 -11.05 -4.43
C PRO A 12 7.92 -10.88 -3.29
N GLU A 13 9.22 -11.08 -3.52
CA GLU A 13 10.25 -10.87 -2.49
C GLU A 13 10.37 -9.41 -2.03
N LYS A 14 9.81 -8.46 -2.77
CA LYS A 14 9.70 -7.07 -2.32
C LYS A 14 8.65 -6.85 -1.23
N LEU A 15 7.81 -7.84 -0.95
CA LEU A 15 6.83 -7.82 0.13
C LEU A 15 7.45 -8.45 1.39
N VAL A 16 7.83 -7.61 2.35
CA VAL A 16 8.49 -8.04 3.58
C VAL A 16 7.51 -7.94 4.74
N TYR A 17 7.18 -9.08 5.35
CA TYR A 17 6.41 -9.13 6.59
C TYR A 17 7.29 -8.75 7.78
N THR A 18 6.92 -7.70 8.52
CA THR A 18 7.71 -7.17 9.63
C THR A 18 6.85 -6.40 10.63
N GLN A 19 7.48 -5.93 11.70
CA GLN A 19 6.90 -5.03 12.68
C GLN A 19 7.23 -3.57 12.36
N VAL A 20 6.21 -2.71 12.39
CA VAL A 20 6.36 -1.26 12.23
C VAL A 20 5.71 -0.50 13.40
N PRO A 21 6.06 0.77 13.63
CA PRO A 21 5.35 1.60 14.61
C PRO A 21 3.84 1.62 14.35
N LYS A 22 3.04 1.57 15.43
CA LYS A 22 1.59 1.82 15.33
C LYS A 22 1.40 3.30 14.98
N PRO A 23 0.59 3.66 13.97
CA PRO A 23 0.29 5.06 13.68
C PRO A 23 -0.59 5.66 14.77
N PHE A 24 -0.61 6.99 14.83
CA PHE A 24 -1.52 7.76 15.67
C PHE A 24 -2.46 8.55 14.76
N PRO A 25 -3.78 8.55 15.02
CA PRO A 25 -4.72 9.29 14.19
C PRO A 25 -4.52 10.80 14.40
N GLN A 26 -4.47 11.56 13.30
CA GLN A 26 -4.44 13.02 13.31
C GLN A 26 -5.86 13.59 13.46
N GLN A 27 -5.97 14.91 13.64
CA GLN A 27 -7.26 15.59 13.73
C GLN A 27 -8.19 15.20 12.56
N GLY A 28 -9.41 14.77 12.88
CA GLY A 28 -10.38 14.31 11.90
C GLY A 28 -10.23 12.84 11.45
N GLU A 29 -9.23 12.12 11.95
CA GLU A 29 -8.98 10.71 11.62
C GLU A 29 -9.40 9.75 12.74
N VAL A 30 -9.58 8.48 12.36
CA VAL A 30 -9.75 7.34 13.28
C VAL A 30 -8.61 6.35 13.08
N LEU A 31 -8.24 5.64 14.15
CA LEU A 31 -7.42 4.45 14.06
C LEU A 31 -8.30 3.22 14.08
N ILE A 32 -8.18 2.36 13.07
CA ILE A 32 -8.87 1.08 13.03
C ILE A 32 -7.92 -0.08 13.32
N LYS A 33 -8.44 -1.09 14.00
CA LYS A 33 -7.86 -2.44 14.04
C LYS A 33 -8.39 -3.21 12.84
N VAL A 34 -7.54 -3.35 11.82
CA VAL A 34 -7.88 -4.07 10.59
C VAL A 34 -8.20 -5.54 10.90
N ALA A 35 -9.38 -6.00 10.49
CA ALA A 35 -9.83 -7.39 10.61
C ALA A 35 -9.63 -8.16 9.30
N ALA A 36 -9.85 -7.50 8.16
CA ALA A 36 -9.57 -8.05 6.84
C ALA A 36 -9.18 -6.94 5.85
N CYS A 37 -8.43 -7.34 4.82
CA CYS A 37 -8.02 -6.50 3.71
C CYS A 37 -8.10 -7.33 2.42
N SER A 38 -8.63 -6.76 1.36
CA SER A 38 -8.67 -7.41 0.04
C SER A 38 -7.32 -7.28 -0.68
N VAL A 39 -7.04 -8.25 -1.57
CA VAL A 39 -5.95 -8.16 -2.54
C VAL A 39 -6.56 -7.75 -3.87
N ASN A 40 -6.04 -6.66 -4.45
CA ASN A 40 -6.54 -6.09 -5.69
C ASN A 40 -5.44 -6.05 -6.76
N ASN A 41 -5.85 -5.95 -8.03
CA ASN A 41 -4.91 -5.77 -9.14
C ASN A 41 -4.00 -4.55 -8.95
N THR A 42 -4.47 -3.51 -8.28
CA THR A 42 -3.64 -2.34 -7.99
C THR A 42 -2.44 -2.67 -7.12
N ASP A 43 -2.56 -3.65 -6.20
CA ASP A 43 -1.45 -4.06 -5.35
C ASP A 43 -0.32 -4.68 -6.19
N LEU A 44 -0.72 -5.56 -7.12
CA LEU A 44 0.18 -6.18 -8.09
C LEU A 44 0.77 -5.14 -9.04
N ASN A 45 -0.07 -4.32 -9.67
CA ASN A 45 0.35 -3.33 -10.67
C ASN A 45 1.32 -2.31 -10.08
N THR A 46 1.07 -1.84 -8.85
CA THR A 46 1.99 -0.98 -8.13
C THR A 46 3.30 -1.69 -7.85
N ARG A 47 3.29 -2.92 -7.32
CA ARG A 47 4.52 -3.66 -7.00
C ARG A 47 5.35 -3.93 -8.25
N THR A 48 4.73 -4.32 -9.35
CA THR A 48 5.43 -4.62 -10.61
C THR A 48 5.76 -3.36 -11.40
N GLY A 49 5.36 -2.16 -10.94
CA GLY A 49 5.52 -0.90 -11.67
C GLY A 49 4.74 -0.88 -12.98
N TRP A 50 3.66 -1.65 -13.12
CA TRP A 50 2.88 -1.82 -14.34
C TRP A 50 2.39 -0.49 -14.93
N TYR A 51 2.10 0.50 -14.09
CA TYR A 51 1.66 1.83 -14.52
C TYR A 51 2.74 2.67 -15.24
N THR A 52 4.02 2.28 -15.18
CA THR A 52 5.10 2.94 -15.94
C THR A 52 5.29 2.37 -17.34
N ALA A 53 4.64 1.25 -17.64
CA ALA A 53 4.78 0.55 -18.89
C ALA A 53 4.17 1.38 -20.02
N LYS A 54 4.94 1.59 -21.09
CA LYS A 54 4.41 2.15 -22.35
C LYS A 54 3.96 1.06 -23.31
N GLU A 55 4.55 -0.14 -23.20
CA GLU A 55 4.29 -1.33 -24.00
C GLU A 55 4.66 -2.60 -23.20
N ASP A 56 4.36 -3.78 -23.74
CA ASP A 56 4.71 -5.09 -23.16
C ASP A 56 4.26 -5.33 -21.71
N PHE A 57 3.03 -4.92 -21.40
CA PHE A 57 2.38 -5.07 -20.09
C PHE A 57 2.41 -6.49 -19.52
N GLN A 58 2.32 -7.51 -20.39
CA GLN A 58 2.40 -8.92 -19.98
C GLN A 58 3.81 -9.30 -19.54
N ALA A 59 4.84 -8.84 -20.26
CA ALA A 59 6.23 -9.14 -19.91
C ALA A 59 6.59 -8.63 -18.51
N ILE A 60 6.03 -7.49 -18.10
CA ILE A 60 6.24 -6.87 -16.78
C ILE A 60 5.70 -7.73 -15.62
N LEU A 61 4.72 -8.59 -15.89
CA LEU A 61 4.21 -9.50 -14.89
C LEU A 61 5.11 -10.72 -14.68
N HIS A 62 6.05 -10.97 -15.60
CA HIS A 62 6.94 -12.14 -15.59
C HIS A 62 8.43 -11.81 -15.47
N ASP A 63 8.86 -10.63 -15.92
CA ASP A 63 10.23 -10.11 -15.84
C ASP A 63 10.29 -8.85 -14.98
N TYR A 64 10.84 -9.02 -13.78
CA TYR A 64 10.95 -7.98 -12.76
C TYR A 64 12.32 -7.26 -12.77
N THR A 65 13.21 -7.59 -13.71
CA THR A 65 14.63 -7.18 -13.68
C THR A 65 14.88 -5.77 -14.19
N LYS A 66 13.93 -5.15 -14.91
CA LYS A 66 14.12 -3.88 -15.62
C LYS A 66 13.20 -2.76 -15.12
N LYS A 67 13.38 -2.24 -13.90
CA LYS A 67 12.67 -1.00 -13.50
C LYS A 67 13.48 -0.05 -12.63
N GLU A 68 13.67 1.17 -13.14
CA GLU A 68 14.20 2.30 -12.39
C GLU A 68 13.07 3.02 -11.64
N ALA A 69 13.35 3.42 -10.39
CA ALA A 69 12.38 4.01 -9.47
C ALA A 69 11.96 5.46 -9.79
N ASN A 70 12.42 6.02 -10.91
CA ASN A 70 12.35 7.46 -11.20
C ASN A 70 11.19 7.88 -12.12
N THR A 71 10.26 6.97 -12.41
CA THR A 71 9.06 7.30 -13.20
C THR A 71 7.80 7.17 -12.35
N SER A 72 6.74 7.86 -12.75
CA SER A 72 5.50 7.88 -12.00
C SER A 72 4.81 6.50 -12.03
N THR A 73 4.63 5.90 -10.85
CA THR A 73 4.49 4.43 -10.69
C THR A 73 3.18 4.00 -10.05
N ALA A 74 2.34 4.93 -9.61
CA ALA A 74 1.00 4.66 -9.08
C ALA A 74 -0.11 5.00 -10.09
N TRP A 75 -1.28 4.43 -9.86
CA TRP A 75 -2.52 4.89 -10.48
C TRP A 75 -2.69 6.40 -10.24
N GLY A 76 -2.94 7.16 -11.30
CA GLY A 76 -3.05 8.63 -11.24
C GLY A 76 -1.71 9.38 -11.32
N GLN A 77 -0.63 8.72 -11.73
CA GLN A 77 0.68 9.35 -11.95
C GLN A 77 1.27 10.05 -10.72
N THR A 78 1.13 9.44 -9.53
CA THR A 78 1.88 9.87 -8.35
C THR A 78 3.13 9.02 -8.13
N ASN A 79 4.18 9.63 -7.55
CA ASN A 79 5.40 8.92 -7.19
C ASN A 79 5.15 8.03 -5.96
N ILE A 80 5.44 6.75 -6.11
CA ILE A 80 5.42 5.81 -4.98
C ILE A 80 6.67 6.02 -4.15
N GLN A 81 6.48 6.10 -2.84
CA GLN A 81 7.53 6.09 -1.83
C GLN A 81 7.62 4.71 -1.20
N PHE A 82 8.84 4.24 -0.96
CA PHE A 82 9.14 3.00 -0.25
C PHE A 82 9.85 3.31 1.07
N PRO A 83 9.66 2.47 2.11
CA PRO A 83 8.75 1.33 2.16
C PRO A 83 7.27 1.77 2.26
N ARG A 84 6.34 0.92 1.80
CA ARG A 84 4.90 1.22 1.77
C ARG A 84 4.06 0.03 2.21
N ILE A 85 3.06 0.28 3.06
CA ILE A 85 1.97 -0.68 3.31
C ILE A 85 0.92 -0.49 2.18
N GLN A 86 0.52 -1.59 1.55
CA GLN A 86 -0.52 -1.62 0.50
C GLN A 86 -1.88 -2.06 1.08
N GLY A 87 -2.91 -2.22 0.23
CA GLY A 87 -4.27 -2.58 0.64
C GLY A 87 -5.21 -1.38 0.65
N ALA A 88 -6.17 -1.35 -0.28
CA ALA A 88 -7.14 -0.27 -0.43
C ALA A 88 -8.49 -0.59 0.24
N ASP A 89 -8.93 -1.85 0.14
CA ASP A 89 -10.24 -2.26 0.64
C ASP A 89 -10.05 -2.97 1.98
N ILE A 90 -10.31 -2.24 3.06
CA ILE A 90 -10.11 -2.71 4.43
C ILE A 90 -11.40 -2.64 5.22
N VAL A 91 -11.58 -3.60 6.13
CA VAL A 91 -12.62 -3.58 7.14
C VAL A 91 -12.00 -3.84 8.51
N GLY A 92 -12.56 -3.21 9.53
CA GLY A 92 -12.04 -3.30 10.89
C GLY A 92 -12.91 -2.56 11.88
N GLU A 93 -12.45 -2.57 13.11
CA GLU A 93 -13.08 -1.90 14.24
C GLU A 93 -12.34 -0.59 14.53
N VAL A 94 -13.06 0.49 14.80
CA VAL A 94 -12.46 1.74 15.27
C VAL A 94 -12.00 1.53 16.71
N ILE A 95 -10.73 1.80 17.01
CA ILE A 95 -10.15 1.60 18.34
C ILE A 95 -9.67 2.90 18.99
N GLU A 96 -9.44 3.95 18.20
CA GLU A 96 -9.10 5.29 18.68
C GLU A 96 -9.71 6.33 17.73
N VAL A 97 -10.17 7.45 18.29
CA VAL A 97 -10.67 8.61 17.53
C VAL A 97 -9.87 9.85 17.93
N ALA A 98 -9.51 10.68 16.96
CA ALA A 98 -8.83 11.95 17.23
C ALA A 98 -9.83 13.08 17.50
N SER A 99 -9.31 14.29 17.74
CA SER A 99 -10.13 15.50 17.85
C SER A 99 -10.93 15.72 16.57
N ASN A 100 -12.11 16.34 16.72
CA ASN A 100 -13.08 16.59 15.64
C ASN A 100 -13.66 15.33 14.97
N VAL A 101 -13.55 14.17 15.62
CA VAL A 101 -14.30 12.96 15.27
C VAL A 101 -15.33 12.68 16.36
N LYS A 102 -16.54 12.27 15.97
CA LYS A 102 -17.58 11.92 16.93
C LYS A 102 -17.20 10.64 17.67
N SER A 103 -17.28 10.68 19.00
CA SER A 103 -16.95 9.53 19.86
C SER A 103 -17.89 8.34 19.70
N GLU A 104 -19.05 8.51 19.05
CA GLU A 104 -20.01 7.43 18.74
C GLU A 104 -19.48 6.38 17.76
N LEU A 105 -18.34 6.66 17.11
CA LEU A 105 -17.68 5.72 16.20
C LEU A 105 -16.80 4.68 16.94
N LEU A 106 -16.53 4.88 18.24
CA LEU A 106 -15.83 3.90 19.09
C LEU A 106 -16.74 2.73 19.50
#